data_AF-A0A9D5BTF7-F1
#
_entry.id   AF-A0A9D5BTF7-F1
#
_cell.length_a   1.000
_cell.length_b   1.000
_cell.length_c   1.000
_cell.angle_alpha   90.00
_cell.angle_beta   90.00
_cell.angle_gamma   90.00
#
_symmetry.space_group_name_H-M   'P 1'
#
loop_
_entity.id
_entity.type
_entity.pdbx_description
1 polymer ?
#
loop_
_entity_poly.entity_id
_entity_poly.type
_entity_poly.pdbx_seq_one_letter_code
_entity_poly.pdbx_strand_id
1 'polypeptide(L)'
;MEALETQGFFEAVYDSVSMETLEELFGPVLKELFALPPDIKMRNHSDKPLQGYIPRSSAKGFNYESLKAWSNGRVKATPHRVKMLNNEKRYSIQLRSQFKDGCMIQAPEELVDQDHPQLYKPYNFADYLKFLFSDGGWAENTDNLKAYCGFEGEKKNDGMKP
;
A
#
# COMPACT_ATOMS: atom_id res chain seq x y z
N MET A 1 11.70 3.47 -16.50
CA MET A 1 11.63 2.20 -15.75
C MET A 1 12.65 2.15 -14.61
N GLU A 2 13.86 2.67 -14.80
CA GLU A 2 14.92 2.71 -13.76
C GLU A 2 14.47 3.27 -12.38
N ALA A 3 13.66 4.33 -12.35
CA ALA A 3 13.12 4.87 -11.08
C ALA A 3 12.19 3.87 -10.35
N LEU A 4 11.40 3.07 -11.08
CA LEU A 4 10.53 2.04 -10.50
C LEU A 4 11.37 0.91 -9.87
N GLU A 5 12.46 0.53 -10.54
CA GLU A 5 13.34 -0.56 -10.11
C GLU A 5 14.22 -0.17 -8.91
N THR A 6 14.63 1.10 -8.84
CA THR A 6 15.55 1.62 -7.81
C THR A 6 14.83 2.25 -6.62
N GLN A 7 13.77 3.01 -6.84
CA GLN A 7 13.06 3.76 -5.79
C GLN A 7 11.72 3.13 -5.41
N GLY A 8 11.14 2.26 -6.25
CA GLY A 8 9.87 1.60 -5.99
C GLY A 8 8.65 2.53 -6.00
N PHE A 9 8.82 3.78 -6.41
CA PHE A 9 7.75 4.71 -6.72
C PHE A 9 8.19 5.61 -7.87
N PHE A 10 7.23 6.10 -8.65
CA PHE A 10 7.45 7.10 -9.68
C PHE A 10 6.30 8.09 -9.63
N GLU A 11 6.59 9.34 -9.98
CA GLU A 11 5.56 10.35 -10.21
C GLU A 11 5.09 10.22 -11.66
N ALA A 12 3.83 9.84 -11.84
CA ALA A 12 3.19 9.92 -13.15
C ALA A 12 2.61 11.33 -13.28
N VAL A 13 3.30 12.19 -14.03
CA VAL A 13 2.77 13.51 -14.39
C VAL A 13 1.82 13.31 -15.57
N TYR A 14 0.56 13.72 -15.40
CA TYR A 14 -0.44 13.66 -16.45
C TYR A 14 -0.74 15.08 -16.92
N ASP A 15 -0.13 15.46 -18.04
CA ASP A 15 -0.09 16.85 -18.52
C ASP A 15 -1.48 17.47 -18.76
N SER A 16 -2.52 16.65 -18.92
CA SER A 16 -3.89 17.16 -19.14
C SER A 16 -4.57 17.64 -17.85
N VAL A 17 -3.96 17.47 -16.68
CA VAL A 17 -4.46 18.01 -15.41
C VAL A 17 -3.38 18.90 -14.82
N SER A 18 -3.57 20.21 -14.93
CA SER A 18 -2.62 21.17 -14.37
C SER A 18 -2.68 21.16 -12.84
N MET A 19 -1.57 21.52 -12.19
CA MET A 19 -1.53 21.72 -10.74
C MET A 19 -2.51 22.81 -10.29
N GLU A 20 -2.75 23.82 -11.13
CA GLU A 20 -3.77 24.85 -10.91
C GLU A 20 -5.17 24.24 -10.81
N THR A 21 -5.55 23.34 -11.73
CA THR A 21 -6.84 22.64 -11.67
C THR A 21 -6.98 21.80 -10.39
N LEU A 22 -5.91 21.14 -9.95
CA LEU A 22 -5.94 20.38 -8.69
C LEU A 22 -6.07 21.30 -7.47
N GLU A 23 -5.38 22.46 -7.47
CA GLU A 23 -5.50 23.46 -6.42
C GLU A 23 -6.89 24.09 -6.37
N GLU A 24 -7.51 24.38 -7.50
CA GLU A 24 -8.89 24.88 -7.54
C GLU A 24 -9.88 23.83 -7.04
N LEU A 25 -9.77 22.58 -7.51
CA LEU A 25 -10.72 21.51 -7.18
C LEU A 25 -10.65 21.12 -5.70
N PHE A 26 -9.44 21.06 -5.14
CA PHE A 26 -9.24 20.50 -3.81
C PHE A 26 -8.70 21.49 -2.77
N GLY A 27 -8.01 22.55 -3.18
CA GLY A 27 -7.27 23.44 -2.28
C GLY A 27 -8.13 24.13 -1.21
N PRO A 28 -9.21 24.84 -1.56
CA PRO A 28 -10.06 25.54 -0.58
C PRO A 28 -10.72 24.56 0.41
N VAL A 29 -11.41 23.56 -0.13
CA VAL A 29 -12.21 22.61 0.67
C VAL A 29 -11.33 21.73 1.55
N LEU A 30 -10.16 21.29 1.07
CA LEU A 30 -9.29 20.45 1.89
C LEU A 30 -8.77 21.18 3.11
N LYS A 31 -8.38 22.45 3.00
CA LYS A 31 -7.90 23.22 4.17
C LYS A 31 -8.97 23.26 5.26
N GLU A 32 -10.23 23.44 4.88
CA GLU A 32 -11.37 23.40 5.79
C GLU A 32 -11.57 22.01 6.41
N LEU A 33 -11.59 20.96 5.60
CA LEU A 33 -11.72 19.57 6.09
C LEU A 33 -10.59 19.16 7.03
N PHE A 34 -9.35 19.53 6.71
CA PHE A 34 -8.18 19.28 7.56
C PHE A 34 -8.18 20.14 8.84
N ALA A 35 -8.88 21.27 8.87
CA ALA A 35 -9.02 22.11 10.06
C ALA A 35 -10.09 21.60 11.05
N LEU A 36 -11.00 20.71 10.62
CA LEU A 36 -12.05 20.17 11.50
C LEU A 36 -11.48 19.51 12.77
N PRO A 37 -12.15 19.64 13.92
CA PRO A 37 -11.76 18.94 15.15
C PRO A 37 -11.71 17.41 14.97
N PRO A 38 -10.85 16.69 15.71
CA PRO A 38 -10.72 15.24 15.58
C PRO A 38 -12.03 14.47 15.74
N ASP A 39 -12.89 14.85 16.68
CA ASP A 39 -14.19 14.23 16.92
C ASP A 39 -15.14 14.38 15.72
N ILE A 40 -15.10 15.51 15.01
CA ILE A 40 -15.87 15.71 13.77
C ILE A 40 -15.35 14.80 12.66
N LYS A 41 -14.02 14.73 12.50
CA LYS A 41 -13.40 13.87 11.48
C LYS A 41 -13.70 12.39 11.73
N MET A 42 -13.72 11.96 12.99
CA MET A 42 -14.07 10.60 13.40
C MET A 42 -15.52 10.19 13.06
N ARG A 43 -16.43 11.15 12.79
CA ARG A 43 -17.79 10.84 12.31
C ARG A 43 -17.77 10.27 10.89
N ASN A 44 -16.75 10.61 10.08
CA ASN A 44 -16.50 9.96 8.81
C ASN A 44 -15.85 8.59 9.08
N HIS A 45 -16.66 7.58 9.33
CA HIS A 45 -16.23 6.21 9.60
C HIS A 45 -16.87 5.25 8.61
N SER A 46 -16.26 4.08 8.46
CA SER A 46 -16.77 2.97 7.67
C SER A 46 -16.48 1.68 8.40
N ASP A 47 -17.37 0.70 8.28
CA ASP A 47 -17.12 -0.67 8.73
C ASP A 47 -16.07 -1.36 7.84
N LYS A 48 -15.78 -0.77 6.67
CA LYS A 48 -14.76 -1.28 5.75
C LYS A 48 -13.37 -0.75 6.13
N PRO A 49 -12.35 -1.63 6.19
CA PRO A 49 -10.99 -1.21 6.42
C PRO A 49 -10.53 -0.14 5.42
N LEU A 50 -9.72 0.81 5.90
CA LEU A 50 -9.15 1.91 5.10
C LEU A 50 -10.16 2.91 4.50
N GLN A 51 -11.42 2.87 4.90
CA GLN A 51 -12.45 3.81 4.46
C GLN A 51 -12.86 4.74 5.61
N GLY A 52 -12.99 6.03 5.33
CA GLY A 52 -13.24 7.08 6.33
C GLY A 52 -11.96 7.71 6.89
N TYR A 53 -12.09 8.45 7.99
CA TYR A 53 -10.99 9.10 8.68
C TYR A 53 -10.24 8.10 9.57
N ILE A 54 -8.95 7.94 9.30
CA ILE A 54 -8.06 7.09 10.08
C ILE A 54 -7.16 8.02 10.91
N PRO A 55 -7.29 8.02 12.25
CA PRO A 55 -6.43 8.86 13.09
C PRO A 55 -4.98 8.37 13.01
N ARG A 56 -4.04 9.30 13.19
CA ARG A 56 -2.60 9.00 13.12
C ARG A 56 -2.19 7.84 14.05
N SER A 57 -2.81 7.73 15.22
CA SER A 57 -2.57 6.64 16.18
C SER A 57 -2.90 5.25 15.64
N SER A 58 -3.76 5.17 14.62
CA SER A 58 -4.22 3.91 14.01
C SER A 58 -3.58 3.64 12.65
N ALA A 59 -2.78 4.58 12.13
CA ALA A 59 -2.03 4.41 10.89
C ALA A 59 -0.79 3.55 11.12
N LYS A 60 -0.98 2.25 11.38
CA LYS A 60 0.09 1.25 11.26
C LYS A 60 0.60 1.30 9.80
N GLY A 61 1.91 1.35 9.60
CA GLY A 61 2.53 1.62 8.29
C GLY A 61 1.90 0.78 7.16
N PHE A 62 1.24 1.46 6.22
CA PHE A 62 0.53 0.83 5.12
C PHE A 62 1.51 0.45 4.01
N ASN A 63 1.86 -0.84 3.93
CA ASN A 63 2.67 -1.34 2.84
C ASN A 63 1.76 -1.76 1.67
N TYR A 64 2.11 -1.36 0.45
CA TYR A 64 1.40 -1.71 -0.79
C TYR A 64 1.73 -3.14 -1.26
N GLU A 65 1.51 -4.12 -0.39
CA GLU A 65 1.96 -5.50 -0.59
C GLU A 65 1.09 -6.28 -1.59
N SER A 66 -0.15 -5.86 -1.81
CA SER A 66 -1.06 -6.56 -2.70
C SER A 66 -0.68 -6.48 -4.18
N LEU A 67 -0.13 -5.34 -4.63
CA LEU A 67 0.40 -5.24 -6.00
C LEU A 67 1.67 -6.07 -6.17
N LYS A 68 2.51 -6.18 -5.13
CA LYS A 68 3.67 -7.07 -5.10
C LYS A 68 3.23 -8.52 -5.31
N ALA A 69 2.20 -9.01 -4.59
CA ALA A 69 1.69 -10.36 -4.81
C ALA A 69 1.08 -10.56 -6.19
N TRP A 70 0.24 -9.63 -6.67
CA TRP A 70 -0.38 -9.73 -7.99
C TRP A 70 0.66 -9.77 -9.12
N SER A 71 1.78 -9.04 -8.98
CA SER A 71 2.88 -9.08 -9.95
C SER A 71 3.85 -10.26 -9.81
N ASN A 72 3.53 -11.24 -8.93
CA ASN A 72 4.40 -12.34 -8.53
C ASN A 72 5.80 -11.85 -8.07
N GLY A 73 5.85 -10.77 -7.27
CA GLY A 73 7.08 -10.21 -6.71
C GLY A 73 7.88 -9.28 -7.63
N ARG A 74 7.45 -9.06 -8.88
CA ARG A 74 8.15 -8.17 -9.84
C ARG A 74 8.10 -6.70 -9.41
N VAL A 75 6.97 -6.26 -8.85
CA VAL A 75 6.84 -4.92 -8.27
C VAL A 75 7.25 -4.97 -6.79
N LYS A 76 8.25 -4.16 -6.42
CA LYS A 76 8.69 -4.03 -5.03
C LYS A 76 7.76 -3.09 -4.26
N ALA A 77 7.17 -3.58 -3.18
CA ALA A 77 6.48 -2.73 -2.22
C ALA A 77 7.52 -1.97 -1.39
N THR A 78 7.82 -0.73 -1.76
CA THR A 78 8.88 0.06 -1.12
C THR A 78 8.30 0.91 0.01
N PRO A 79 8.85 0.80 1.24
CA PRO A 79 8.50 1.69 2.32
C PRO A 79 8.78 3.14 1.93
N HIS A 80 7.77 3.98 2.00
CA HIS A 80 7.89 5.42 1.74
C HIS A 80 7.48 6.16 3.01
N ARG A 81 8.20 7.24 3.31
CA ARG A 81 7.97 8.04 4.51
C ARG A 81 7.86 9.50 4.12
N VAL A 82 6.82 10.16 4.60
CA VAL A 82 6.74 11.63 4.56
C VAL A 82 7.53 12.17 5.74
N LYS A 83 8.59 12.92 5.44
CA LYS A 83 9.28 13.76 6.44
C LYS A 83 8.80 15.19 6.31
N MET A 84 8.47 15.81 7.43
CA MET A 84 8.31 17.26 7.51
C MET A 84 9.73 17.84 7.61
N LEU A 85 10.18 18.55 6.57
CA LEU A 85 11.52 19.15 6.54
C LEU A 85 11.56 20.50 7.28
N ASN A 86 10.40 21.13 7.44
CA ASN A 86 10.21 22.43 8.07
C ASN A 86 8.94 22.41 8.95
N ASN A 87 8.72 23.50 9.70
CA ASN A 87 7.52 23.67 10.54
C ASN A 87 6.27 24.11 9.76
N GLU A 88 6.30 24.05 8.44
CA GLU A 88 5.17 24.44 7.60
C GLU A 88 4.12 23.33 7.55
N LYS A 89 2.84 23.71 7.48
CA LYS A 89 1.76 22.76 7.29
C LYS A 89 1.80 22.25 5.85
N ARG A 90 1.94 20.93 5.69
CA ARG A 90 1.85 20.26 4.39
C ARG A 90 0.55 19.47 4.31
N TYR A 91 -0.17 19.66 3.21
CA TYR A 91 -1.32 18.84 2.85
C TYR A 91 -0.95 17.99 1.64
N SER A 92 -1.47 16.76 1.59
CA SER A 92 -1.26 15.87 0.46
C SER A 92 -2.51 15.03 0.23
N ILE A 93 -2.84 14.81 -1.04
CA ILE A 93 -3.88 13.90 -1.47
C ILE A 93 -3.20 12.73 -2.17
N GLN A 94 -3.69 11.53 -1.95
CA GLN A 94 -3.25 10.37 -2.70
C GLN A 94 -4.44 9.71 -3.36
N LEU A 95 -4.40 9.63 -4.68
CA LEU A 95 -5.30 8.79 -5.45
C LEU A 95 -4.67 7.41 -5.52
N ARG A 96 -5.43 6.38 -5.14
CA ARG A 96 -4.98 4.99 -5.13
C ARG A 96 -5.89 4.17 -6.02
N SER A 97 -5.30 3.29 -6.82
CA SER A 97 -6.02 2.13 -7.32
C SER A 97 -6.05 1.08 -6.20
N GLN A 98 -7.25 0.55 -5.92
CA GLN A 98 -7.44 -0.52 -4.95
C GLN A 98 -8.08 -1.71 -5.65
N PHE A 99 -7.76 -2.90 -5.17
CA PHE A 99 -8.44 -4.12 -5.56
C PHE A 99 -9.91 -4.06 -5.14
N LYS A 100 -10.82 -4.62 -5.95
CA LYS A 100 -12.25 -4.65 -5.63
C LYS A 100 -12.49 -5.43 -4.35
N ASP A 101 -13.46 -4.97 -3.55
CA ASP A 101 -13.89 -5.67 -2.35
C ASP A 101 -14.24 -7.14 -2.68
N GLY A 102 -13.77 -8.06 -1.83
CA GLY A 102 -14.03 -9.48 -1.98
C GLY A 102 -13.23 -10.18 -3.10
N CYS A 103 -12.39 -9.46 -3.86
CA CYS A 103 -11.58 -10.12 -4.88
C CYS A 103 -10.45 -10.95 -4.25
N MET A 104 -10.14 -12.04 -4.94
CA MET A 104 -8.96 -12.85 -4.68
C MET A 104 -7.76 -12.23 -5.40
N ILE A 105 -6.72 -11.91 -4.65
CA ILE A 105 -5.43 -11.51 -5.19
C ILE A 105 -4.65 -12.79 -5.50
N GLN A 106 -4.27 -12.92 -6.77
CA GLN A 106 -3.47 -14.02 -7.28
C GLN A 106 -2.60 -13.48 -8.41
N ALA A 107 -1.40 -14.03 -8.56
CA ALA A 107 -0.56 -13.75 -9.71
C ALA A 107 -1.23 -14.27 -11.00
N PRO A 108 -1.31 -13.46 -12.08
CA PRO A 108 -1.71 -13.94 -13.40
C PRO A 108 -0.85 -15.12 -13.85
N GLU A 109 -1.44 -16.06 -14.60
CA GLU A 109 -0.74 -17.26 -15.06
C GLU A 109 0.43 -16.90 -15.99
N GLU A 110 0.33 -15.81 -16.73
CA GLU A 110 1.40 -15.28 -17.60
C GLU A 110 2.63 -14.80 -16.82
N LEU A 111 2.48 -14.60 -15.51
CA LEU A 111 3.54 -14.18 -14.60
C LEU A 111 4.08 -15.33 -13.75
N VAL A 112 3.58 -16.55 -13.95
CA VAL A 112 3.98 -17.78 -13.24
C VAL A 112 4.47 -18.82 -14.24
N ASP A 113 5.74 -19.15 -14.18
CA ASP A 113 6.39 -20.09 -15.11
C ASP A 113 7.45 -20.94 -14.38
N GLN A 114 8.21 -21.75 -15.13
CA GLN A 114 9.23 -22.63 -14.55
C GLN A 114 10.38 -21.85 -13.88
N ASP A 115 10.70 -20.67 -14.41
CA ASP A 115 11.77 -19.80 -13.89
C ASP A 115 11.24 -18.87 -12.78
N HIS A 116 9.94 -18.58 -12.79
CA HIS A 116 9.23 -17.72 -11.84
C HIS A 116 8.06 -18.48 -11.20
N PRO A 117 8.32 -19.42 -10.27
CA PRO A 117 7.25 -20.13 -9.59
C PRO A 117 6.38 -19.15 -8.78
N GLN A 118 5.16 -19.57 -8.47
CA GLN A 118 4.24 -18.78 -7.68
C GLN A 118 4.82 -18.51 -6.28
N LEU A 119 4.97 -17.23 -5.93
CA LEU A 119 5.59 -16.83 -4.66
C LEU A 119 4.60 -16.70 -3.51
N TYR A 120 3.34 -16.40 -3.81
CA TYR A 120 2.30 -16.08 -2.85
C TYR A 120 1.06 -16.93 -3.11
N LYS A 121 0.48 -17.53 -2.08
CA LYS A 121 -0.81 -18.22 -2.20
C LYS A 121 -1.93 -17.22 -2.49
N PRO A 122 -2.96 -17.59 -3.27
CA PRO A 122 -4.10 -16.71 -3.51
C PRO A 122 -4.78 -16.34 -2.19
N TYR A 123 -5.18 -15.08 -2.04
CA TYR A 123 -5.82 -14.62 -0.81
C TYR A 123 -6.86 -13.52 -1.04
N ASN A 124 -7.80 -13.39 -0.11
CA ASN A 124 -8.79 -12.31 -0.12
C ASN A 124 -8.19 -11.02 0.46
N PHE A 125 -8.30 -9.91 -0.28
CA PHE A 125 -7.74 -8.62 0.15
C PHE A 125 -8.34 -8.12 1.47
N ALA A 126 -9.66 -8.25 1.66
CA ALA A 126 -10.33 -7.77 2.86
C ALA A 126 -9.91 -8.56 4.10
N ASP A 127 -9.71 -9.88 3.96
CA ASP A 127 -9.25 -10.71 5.08
C ASP A 127 -7.79 -10.43 5.43
N TYR A 128 -6.95 -10.14 4.42
CA TYR A 128 -5.59 -9.67 4.68
C TYR A 128 -5.57 -8.34 5.45
N LEU A 129 -6.43 -7.38 5.09
CA LEU A 129 -6.56 -6.15 5.85
C LEU A 129 -7.00 -6.42 7.30
N LYS A 130 -8.00 -7.29 7.53
CA LYS A 130 -8.42 -7.68 8.89
C LYS A 130 -7.26 -8.27 9.69
N PHE A 131 -6.45 -9.12 9.06
CA PHE A 131 -5.23 -9.66 9.67
C PHE A 131 -4.26 -8.53 10.06
N LEU A 132 -3.94 -7.60 9.17
CA LEU A 132 -3.04 -6.48 9.51
C LEU A 132 -3.55 -5.61 10.68
N PHE A 133 -4.88 -5.48 10.81
CA PHE A 133 -5.49 -4.71 11.90
C PHE A 133 -5.62 -5.50 13.21
N SER A 134 -5.42 -6.82 13.22
CA SER A 134 -5.50 -7.63 14.43
C SER A 134 -4.27 -7.46 15.33
N ASP A 135 -4.36 -7.97 16.56
CA ASP A 135 -3.23 -8.04 17.47
C ASP A 135 -2.22 -9.06 16.97
N GLY A 136 -1.02 -8.58 16.61
CA GLY A 136 0.09 -9.40 16.11
C GLY A 136 0.13 -9.61 14.60
N GLY A 137 -0.87 -9.16 13.83
CA GLY A 137 -0.85 -9.31 12.37
C GLY A 137 0.03 -8.29 11.63
N TRP A 138 0.36 -7.17 12.26
CA TRP A 138 1.34 -6.21 11.75
C TRP A 138 2.60 -6.20 12.61
N ALA A 139 3.75 -6.39 11.97
CA ALA A 139 5.06 -6.14 12.53
C ALA A 139 5.84 -5.15 11.64
N GLU A 140 6.48 -4.17 12.28
CA GLU A 140 7.33 -3.21 11.57
C GLU A 140 8.51 -3.94 10.92
N ASN A 141 8.93 -3.48 9.74
CA ASN A 141 10.06 -4.03 8.97
C ASN A 141 9.95 -5.54 8.64
N THR A 142 8.73 -6.09 8.65
CA THR A 142 8.44 -7.50 8.33
C THR A 142 7.62 -7.60 7.04
N ASP A 143 7.83 -8.66 6.27
CA ASP A 143 6.96 -9.00 5.12
C ASP A 143 5.67 -9.66 5.65
N ASN A 144 4.75 -8.83 6.15
CA ASN A 144 3.49 -9.26 6.75
C ASN A 144 2.65 -10.09 5.77
N LEU A 145 2.81 -9.84 4.47
CA LEU A 145 2.12 -10.61 3.44
C LEU A 145 2.65 -12.04 3.39
N LYS A 146 3.97 -12.24 3.38
CA LYS A 146 4.55 -13.59 3.48
C LYS A 146 4.11 -14.32 4.75
N ALA A 147 4.03 -13.61 5.88
CA ALA A 147 3.55 -14.19 7.13
C ALA A 147 2.08 -14.65 7.05
N TYR A 148 1.25 -13.93 6.30
CA TYR A 148 -0.17 -14.24 6.13
C TYR A 148 -0.43 -15.37 5.13
N CYS A 149 0.09 -15.28 3.89
CA CYS A 149 -0.25 -16.22 2.82
C CYS A 149 0.77 -17.36 2.66
N GLY A 150 1.87 -17.34 3.41
CA GLY A 150 2.99 -18.26 3.23
C GLY A 150 3.83 -17.92 1.99
N PHE A 151 5.11 -18.29 2.01
CA PHE A 151 6.05 -18.11 0.92
C PHE A 151 6.57 -19.47 0.48
N GLU A 152 6.39 -19.82 -0.80
CA GLU A 152 6.81 -21.12 -1.34
C GLU A 152 8.15 -21.05 -2.12
N GLY A 153 8.79 -19.87 -2.14
CA GLY A 153 9.96 -19.60 -3.01
C GLY A 153 11.35 -19.92 -2.43
N GLU A 154 11.49 -20.43 -1.20
CA GLU A 154 12.81 -20.84 -0.69
C GLU A 154 13.07 -22.32 -1.00
N LYS A 155 13.69 -22.60 -2.15
CA LYS A 155 14.52 -23.81 -2.25
C LYS A 155 15.74 -23.58 -1.36
N LYS A 156 15.91 -24.41 -0.33
CA LYS A 156 17.15 -24.50 0.44
C LYS A 156 18.30 -24.69 -0.54
N ASN A 157 19.27 -23.78 -0.55
CA ASN A 157 20.59 -24.07 -1.09
C ASN A 157 21.29 -25.02 -0.12
N ASP A 158 20.95 -26.31 -0.21
CA ASP A 158 21.75 -27.37 0.37
C ASP A 158 23.03 -27.50 -0.46
N GLY A 159 24.09 -26.84 0.01
CA GLY A 159 25.46 -27.19 -0.35
C GLY A 159 26.16 -26.23 -1.30
N MET A 160 26.74 -25.18 -0.72
CA MET A 160 28.12 -24.82 -1.07
C MET A 160 28.89 -24.69 0.24
N LYS A 161 29.62 -25.75 0.59
CA LYS A 161 30.65 -25.74 1.64
C LYS A 161 31.89 -24.99 1.10
N PRO A 162 32.75 -24.48 2.00
CA PRO A 162 33.49 -23.22 1.84
C PRO A 162 34.50 -23.18 0.71
#